data_AF-A0A1L9U0E0-F1
#
_entry.id   AF-A0A1L9U0E0-F1
#
_cell.length_a   1.000
_cell.length_b   1.000
_cell.length_c   1.000
_cell.angle_alpha   90.00
_cell.angle_beta   90.00
_cell.angle_gamma   90.00
#
_symmetry.space_group_name_H-M   'P 1'
#
loop_
_entity.id
_entity.type
_entity.pdbx_description
1 polymer ?
#
loop_
_entity_poly.entity_id
_entity_poly.type
_entity_poly.pdbx_seq_one_letter_code
_entity_poly.pdbx_strand_id
1 'polypeptide(L)'
;MAAVNVILPASASKENNHVRDQQSNPTMGMPPTNTAESIVARDNANVQVGNNYHTSYYGNSGLGELNPKLKRLRILQQLYQAPGTKVVCPTDYEGYKARNPKRVPGTCDWLLRSDQYLKWMQAPDSRCLWLTADAGSGKSVLASAAVDQLRRSEKDAVVCHFFFRDDGEIQRSGNPALRALLHQILMASETIPPTMASEYDSKGEAVFSGVEDLWRLLVSAVAEGGKDVFCILDGLDQCEGVSQRSLAKAISKLYERDATEDNTANPRRSPSLKMLITSRPLNSLTTKLYKLNHYRVRGEDQYQSIGSDIQLVITHEINELFEDGLIERHMRGLIHAKLSQQDDYTYLWIAAVMQELRNRAEDGASEVELLAVLDDNSFIYPVYANYLGQCTEDPSGHDSVLRKCFFQILLAAARPLTLVEMDYVLSIHAEHKHSSDILPYLHPARENFLRRLGGSLITFRGQVVNFIHWGVRDFLLAAPNYSVSSESRAASFGNWYLSIRMEEAHQILAQRCAWYLLLRDFRAVPTAIGHPPRDREAVYTKLAEQHPFLCYALKHWHQHGRMNSSGERNQGLVDLTSMLSCARYPGP
;
A
#
# COMPACT_ATOMS: atom_id res chain seq x y z
N MET A 1 7.38 -26.63 -2.59
CA MET A 1 8.67 -27.09 -2.01
C MET A 1 9.65 -25.97 -2.16
N ALA A 2 10.21 -25.55 -1.02
CA ALA A 2 11.12 -24.41 -0.89
C ALA A 2 12.38 -24.59 -1.75
N ALA A 3 12.72 -23.54 -2.51
CA ALA A 3 14.04 -23.21 -3.04
C ALA A 3 13.90 -22.03 -4.01
N VAL A 4 14.81 -21.07 -4.15
CA VAL A 4 16.13 -20.82 -3.57
C VAL A 4 16.45 -19.39 -4.01
N ASN A 5 16.79 -18.50 -3.08
CA ASN A 5 17.53 -17.30 -3.43
C ASN A 5 18.93 -17.75 -3.86
N VAL A 6 19.26 -17.54 -5.13
CA VAL A 6 20.61 -17.76 -5.65
C VAL A 6 21.52 -16.71 -5.04
N ILE A 7 22.21 -17.12 -3.98
CA ILE A 7 23.39 -16.46 -3.45
C ILE A 7 24.58 -16.94 -4.30
N LEU A 8 25.25 -16.04 -5.00
CA LEU A 8 26.57 -16.32 -5.56
C LEU A 8 27.59 -16.41 -4.41
N PRO A 9 28.39 -17.48 -4.30
CA PRO A 9 29.44 -17.56 -3.30
C PRO A 9 30.66 -16.74 -3.73
N ALA A 10 31.06 -15.79 -2.89
CA ALA A 10 32.41 -15.23 -2.93
C ALA A 10 33.41 -16.33 -2.51
N SER A 11 34.30 -16.68 -3.43
CA SER A 11 35.39 -17.62 -3.24
C SER A 11 36.36 -17.11 -2.17
N ALA A 12 36.45 -17.81 -1.05
CA ALA A 12 37.50 -17.65 -0.06
C ALA A 12 38.67 -18.59 -0.39
N SER A 13 39.69 -18.10 -1.09
CA SER A 13 41.01 -18.72 -1.12
C SER A 13 41.84 -18.20 0.06
N LYS A 14 42.18 -19.09 0.98
CA LYS A 14 43.23 -18.87 1.98
C LYS A 14 44.58 -18.87 1.28
N GLU A 15 45.35 -17.80 1.43
CA GLU A 15 46.81 -17.87 1.41
C GLU A 15 47.42 -16.76 2.27
N ASN A 16 48.32 -17.17 3.17
CA ASN A 16 49.18 -16.31 3.98
C ASN A 16 50.13 -15.50 3.08
N ASN A 17 50.40 -14.23 3.43
CA ASN A 17 51.78 -13.75 3.64
C ASN A 17 51.87 -12.30 4.13
N HIS A 18 52.96 -12.04 4.84
CA HIS A 18 53.38 -10.79 5.46
C HIS A 18 53.72 -9.64 4.48
N VAL A 19 53.79 -8.41 5.06
CA VAL A 19 54.73 -7.29 4.80
C VAL A 19 54.14 -5.98 4.24
N ARG A 20 54.20 -4.95 5.10
CA ARG A 20 54.47 -3.49 4.97
C ARG A 20 54.00 -2.59 3.79
N ASP A 21 53.60 -1.40 4.26
CA ASP A 21 53.84 -0.02 3.79
C ASP A 21 52.94 0.67 2.72
N GLN A 22 52.31 1.74 3.21
CA GLN A 22 52.03 3.07 2.65
C GLN A 22 51.79 3.25 1.13
N GLN A 23 50.60 3.79 0.77
CA GLN A 23 50.46 5.08 0.04
C GLN A 23 49.00 5.51 -0.15
N SER A 24 48.82 6.83 -0.28
CA SER A 24 47.62 7.66 -0.15
C SER A 24 46.99 8.11 -1.48
N ASN A 25 45.64 8.14 -1.57
CA ASN A 25 44.76 9.16 -2.24
C ASN A 25 43.35 8.58 -2.59
N PRO A 26 42.31 9.40 -2.91
CA PRO A 26 41.53 10.28 -2.04
C PRO A 26 40.04 9.86 -1.94
N THR A 27 39.38 10.40 -0.92
CA THR A 27 38.00 10.19 -0.44
C THR A 27 36.85 10.43 -1.45
N MET A 28 36.00 9.41 -1.63
CA MET A 28 34.56 9.55 -1.97
C MET A 28 33.73 9.72 -0.70
N GLY A 29 32.68 10.54 -0.77
CA GLY A 29 31.89 11.05 0.34
C GLY A 29 31.35 9.99 1.32
N MET A 30 31.82 10.08 2.56
CA MET A 30 31.25 9.39 3.72
C MET A 30 29.90 10.00 4.14
N PRO A 31 28.98 9.20 4.71
CA PRO A 31 27.80 9.71 5.41
C PRO A 31 28.21 10.58 6.62
N PRO A 32 27.32 11.47 7.12
CA PRO A 32 27.70 12.51 8.06
C PRO A 32 28.12 11.93 9.42
N THR A 33 29.34 12.31 9.83
CA THR A 33 29.87 12.44 11.19
C THR A 33 29.65 11.30 12.19
N ASN A 34 30.70 10.49 12.35
CA ASN A 34 31.01 9.72 13.56
C ASN A 34 30.99 10.62 14.81
N THR A 35 30.01 10.49 15.71
CA THR A 35 30.06 11.14 17.03
C THR A 35 30.23 10.07 18.10
N ALA A 36 31.48 9.81 18.48
CA ALA A 36 31.75 9.10 19.71
C ALA A 36 31.54 10.05 20.90
N GLU A 37 30.43 9.93 21.62
CA GLU A 37 30.26 10.64 22.89
C GLU A 37 31.04 9.90 23.98
N SER A 38 32.10 10.53 24.49
CA SER A 38 32.80 10.09 25.69
C SER A 38 32.36 10.93 26.89
N ILE A 39 31.74 10.32 27.88
CA ILE A 39 31.38 11.01 29.13
C ILE A 39 32.24 10.45 30.26
N VAL A 40 33.03 11.33 30.87
CA VAL A 40 33.76 11.07 32.12
C VAL A 40 32.88 11.56 33.26
N ALA A 41 32.28 10.64 34.04
CA ALA A 41 31.65 11.02 35.29
C ALA A 41 32.71 11.36 36.33
N ARG A 42 32.40 12.27 37.26
CA ARG A 42 33.33 12.69 38.35
C ARG A 42 33.81 11.53 39.24
N ASP A 43 33.20 10.35 39.13
CA ASP A 43 33.36 9.23 40.06
C ASP A 43 33.78 7.91 39.36
N ASN A 44 34.77 7.97 38.46
CA ASN A 44 35.41 6.81 37.78
C ASN A 44 34.55 6.03 36.76
N ALA A 45 33.37 6.51 36.38
CA ALA A 45 32.60 5.90 35.29
C ALA A 45 32.90 6.56 33.94
N ASN A 46 33.58 5.82 33.04
CA ASN A 46 33.77 6.21 31.64
C ASN A 46 32.77 5.46 30.77
N VAL A 47 32.04 6.21 29.94
CA VAL A 47 31.16 5.65 28.90
C VAL A 47 31.61 6.17 27.55
N GLN A 48 31.98 5.26 26.65
CA GLN A 48 32.21 5.54 25.23
C GLN A 48 31.04 4.98 24.44
N VAL A 49 30.41 5.81 23.61
CA VAL A 49 29.38 5.40 22.67
C VAL A 49 30.01 5.35 21.28
N GLY A 50 30.27 4.16 20.74
CA GLY A 50 30.79 4.01 19.37
C GLY A 50 29.69 3.90 18.31
N ASN A 51 30.09 3.77 17.04
CA ASN A 51 29.20 3.67 15.85
C ASN A 51 28.12 2.56 15.91
N ASN A 52 28.19 1.65 16.89
CA ASN A 52 27.23 0.56 17.11
C ASN A 52 26.51 0.63 18.49
N TYR A 53 26.55 1.77 19.20
CA TYR A 53 26.04 1.95 20.57
C TYR A 53 26.48 0.85 21.55
N HIS A 54 27.70 0.33 21.38
CA HIS A 54 28.36 -0.45 22.41
C HIS A 54 28.86 0.52 23.48
N THR A 55 28.17 0.55 24.62
CA THR A 55 28.60 1.26 25.82
C THR A 55 29.35 0.31 26.74
N SER A 56 30.66 0.48 26.82
CA SER A 56 31.51 -0.16 27.81
C SER A 56 31.40 0.64 29.11
N TYR A 57 30.84 0.03 30.15
CA TYR A 57 30.78 0.62 31.49
C TYR A 57 31.98 0.14 32.31
N TYR A 58 32.80 1.08 32.78
CA TYR A 58 33.84 0.81 33.77
C TYR A 58 33.41 1.46 35.08
N GLY A 59 32.83 0.72 36.03
CA GLY A 59 32.43 1.28 37.33
C GLY A 59 31.46 0.40 38.12
N ASN A 60 31.50 0.48 39.46
CA ASN A 60 30.67 -0.32 40.36
C ASN A 60 29.16 -0.07 40.11
N SER A 61 28.43 -1.16 39.96
CA SER A 61 26.98 -1.23 39.82
C SER A 61 26.26 -0.48 40.94
N GLY A 62 25.58 0.62 40.61
CA GLY A 62 24.66 1.33 41.50
C GLY A 62 24.77 2.86 41.51
N LEU A 63 25.91 3.45 41.15
CA LEU A 63 26.14 4.91 41.37
C LEU A 63 25.92 5.80 40.14
N GLY A 64 25.70 5.23 38.95
CA GLY A 64 25.43 5.96 37.71
C GLY A 64 23.99 6.47 37.54
N GLU A 65 23.08 6.14 38.47
CA GLU A 65 21.63 6.42 38.36
C GLU A 65 21.27 7.90 38.53
N LEU A 66 22.14 8.68 39.18
CA LEU A 66 21.94 10.11 39.43
C LEU A 66 22.40 11.03 38.29
N ASN A 67 23.17 10.53 37.31
CA ASN A 67 23.64 11.35 36.19
C ASN A 67 22.67 11.27 34.99
N PRO A 68 21.95 12.36 34.66
CA PRO A 68 20.94 12.35 33.59
C PRO A 68 21.52 12.01 32.20
N LYS A 69 22.76 12.41 31.93
CA LYS A 69 23.42 12.12 30.64
C LYS A 69 23.75 10.64 30.51
N LEU A 70 24.27 10.02 31.57
CA LEU A 70 24.53 8.58 31.60
C LEU A 70 23.23 7.77 31.50
N LYS A 71 22.17 8.23 32.17
CA LYS A 71 20.83 7.61 32.07
C LYS A 71 20.29 7.67 30.65
N ARG A 72 20.38 8.84 29.98
CA ARG A 72 20.03 9.01 28.56
C ARG A 72 20.77 8.01 27.68
N LEU A 73 22.09 7.88 27.84
CA LEU A 73 22.90 6.94 27.04
C LEU A 73 22.51 5.47 27.27
N ARG A 74 22.21 5.09 28.52
CA ARG A 74 21.71 3.73 28.83
C ARG A 74 20.37 3.46 28.14
N ILE A 75 19.44 4.41 28.20
CA ILE A 75 18.14 4.25 27.52
C ILE A 75 18.32 4.17 26.00
N LEU A 76 19.20 4.98 25.41
CA LEU A 76 19.53 4.88 23.99
C LEU A 76 20.06 3.49 23.62
N GLN A 77 21.00 2.95 24.40
CA GLN A 77 21.49 1.58 24.21
C GLN A 77 20.37 0.55 24.32
N GLN A 78 19.48 0.70 25.30
CA GLN A 78 18.37 -0.21 25.47
C GLN A 78 17.43 -0.13 24.28
N LEU A 79 16.98 1.05 23.86
CA LEU A 79 16.14 1.20 22.66
C LEU A 79 16.76 0.56 21.41
N TYR A 80 18.09 0.60 21.30
CA TYR A 80 18.89 -0.04 20.25
C TYR A 80 18.94 -1.57 20.33
N GLN A 81 18.97 -2.17 21.53
CA GLN A 81 19.06 -3.62 21.75
C GLN A 81 17.74 -4.18 22.29
N ALA A 82 16.99 -4.95 21.48
CA ALA A 82 15.79 -5.62 21.99
C ALA A 82 16.18 -6.70 23.04
N PRO A 83 15.49 -6.79 24.20
CA PRO A 83 15.84 -7.77 25.23
C PRO A 83 15.75 -9.21 24.72
N GLY A 84 16.80 -10.01 24.92
CA GLY A 84 16.77 -11.46 24.69
C GLY A 84 17.00 -11.96 23.25
N THR A 85 17.25 -11.09 22.28
CA THR A 85 17.48 -11.49 20.87
C THR A 85 18.93 -11.33 20.42
N LYS A 86 19.49 -12.33 19.73
CA LYS A 86 20.87 -12.35 19.20
C LYS A 86 21.07 -11.61 17.85
N VAL A 87 20.04 -10.95 17.27
CA VAL A 87 20.13 -10.32 15.94
C VAL A 87 19.52 -8.90 15.90
N VAL A 88 20.42 -7.94 15.59
CA VAL A 88 20.35 -6.64 14.87
C VAL A 88 19.15 -5.68 15.05
N CYS A 89 19.43 -4.60 15.79
CA CYS A 89 19.14 -3.18 15.53
C CYS A 89 17.81 -2.79 14.83
N PRO A 90 16.77 -2.43 15.60
CA PRO A 90 15.58 -1.71 15.12
C PRO A 90 15.89 -0.33 14.49
N THR A 91 17.11 0.18 14.64
CA THR A 91 17.45 1.60 14.45
C THR A 91 18.34 1.87 13.24
N ASP A 92 18.57 0.93 12.31
CA ASP A 92 19.10 1.26 10.98
C ASP A 92 18.04 1.93 10.10
N TYR A 93 17.36 2.94 10.64
CA TYR A 93 16.27 3.65 9.97
C TYR A 93 16.76 4.38 8.71
N GLU A 94 18.05 4.76 8.63
CA GLU A 94 18.64 5.29 7.40
C GLU A 94 18.84 4.21 6.35
N GLY A 95 19.38 3.03 6.71
CA GLY A 95 19.51 1.91 5.79
C GLY A 95 18.15 1.41 5.29
N TYR A 96 17.14 1.32 6.16
CA TYR A 96 15.78 0.96 5.75
C TYR A 96 15.16 1.99 4.81
N LYS A 97 15.40 3.29 5.04
CA LYS A 97 14.98 4.36 4.13
C LYS A 97 15.71 4.28 2.79
N ALA A 98 17.02 4.02 2.80
CA ALA A 98 17.89 3.96 1.62
C ALA A 98 17.61 2.77 0.71
N ARG A 99 16.90 1.74 1.18
CA ARG A 99 16.38 0.66 0.33
C ARG A 99 15.29 1.12 -0.64
N ASN A 100 14.66 2.26 -0.38
CA ASN A 100 13.71 2.83 -1.33
C ASN A 100 14.48 3.52 -2.45
N PRO A 101 14.05 3.36 -3.72
CA PRO A 101 14.63 4.11 -4.83
C PRO A 101 14.59 5.62 -4.57
N LYS A 102 15.57 6.33 -5.12
CA LYS A 102 15.56 7.79 -5.08
C LYS A 102 14.39 8.30 -5.91
N ARG A 103 13.77 9.37 -5.42
CA ARG A 103 12.71 10.07 -6.13
C ARG A 103 13.26 10.62 -7.45
N VAL A 104 12.63 10.28 -8.56
CA VAL A 104 12.89 10.91 -9.87
C VAL A 104 12.47 12.39 -9.82
N PRO A 105 13.32 13.34 -10.26
CA PRO A 105 12.98 14.76 -10.26
C PRO A 105 11.64 15.04 -10.95
N GLY A 106 10.81 15.89 -10.32
CA GLY A 106 9.48 16.26 -10.83
C GLY A 106 8.33 15.34 -10.40
N THR A 107 8.60 14.13 -9.89
CA THR A 107 7.54 13.21 -9.39
C THR A 107 7.09 13.55 -7.97
N CYS A 108 5.98 13.00 -7.45
CA CYS A 108 5.48 13.19 -6.07
C CYS A 108 5.08 14.63 -5.69
N ASP A 109 5.20 15.59 -6.61
CA ASP A 109 4.89 17.00 -6.35
C ASP A 109 3.40 17.22 -6.04
N TRP A 110 2.52 16.36 -6.56
CA TRP A 110 1.08 16.45 -6.35
C TRP A 110 0.70 16.39 -4.86
N LEU A 111 1.42 15.61 -4.03
CA LEU A 111 1.15 15.58 -2.59
C LEU A 111 1.71 16.82 -1.92
N LEU A 112 2.96 17.17 -2.22
CA LEU A 112 3.67 18.27 -1.57
C LEU A 112 2.97 19.63 -1.82
N ARG A 113 2.22 19.72 -2.92
CA ARG A 113 1.40 20.88 -3.29
C ARG A 113 -0.06 20.77 -2.87
N SER A 114 -0.49 19.65 -2.29
CA SER A 114 -1.87 19.47 -1.85
C SER A 114 -2.20 20.36 -0.65
N ASP A 115 -3.43 20.88 -0.63
CA ASP A 115 -3.91 21.74 0.46
C ASP A 115 -3.83 21.05 1.83
N GLN A 116 -4.11 19.74 1.87
CA GLN A 116 -4.05 18.95 3.11
C GLN A 116 -2.62 18.84 3.62
N TYR A 117 -1.63 18.63 2.72
CA TYR A 117 -0.22 18.59 3.10
C TYR A 117 0.25 19.95 3.63
N LEU A 118 -0.08 21.03 2.92
CA LEU A 118 0.30 22.39 3.34
C LEU A 118 -0.33 22.78 4.67
N LYS A 119 -1.62 22.48 4.88
CA LYS A 119 -2.32 22.70 6.16
C LYS A 119 -1.68 21.91 7.29
N TRP A 120 -1.31 20.64 7.05
CA TRP A 120 -0.61 19.82 8.04
C TRP A 120 0.77 20.39 8.39
N MET A 121 1.55 20.77 7.37
CA MET A 121 2.90 21.30 7.55
C MET A 121 2.91 22.61 8.34
N GLN A 122 2.00 23.54 7.99
CA GLN A 122 1.94 24.89 8.57
C GLN A 122 1.20 24.97 9.90
N ALA A 123 0.54 23.90 10.33
CA ALA A 123 -0.22 23.87 11.57
C ALA A 123 0.67 24.22 12.79
N PRO A 124 0.20 25.08 13.72
CA PRO A 124 0.94 25.39 14.94
C PRO A 124 0.84 24.27 16.00
N ASP A 125 -0.15 23.40 15.86
CA ASP A 125 -0.55 22.32 16.75
C ASP A 125 -0.13 20.94 16.23
N SER A 126 -0.29 19.92 17.08
CA SER A 126 -0.06 18.52 16.71
C SER A 126 -1.08 18.07 15.66
N ARG A 127 -0.63 17.54 14.52
CA ARG A 127 -1.52 17.11 13.43
C ARG A 127 -1.06 15.81 12.81
N CYS A 128 -2.00 15.00 12.36
CA CYS A 128 -1.72 13.81 11.57
C CYS A 128 -2.20 14.02 10.13
N LEU A 129 -1.34 13.77 9.15
CA LEU A 129 -1.68 13.62 7.74
C LEU A 129 -1.67 12.14 7.40
N TRP A 130 -2.80 11.61 6.92
CA TRP A 130 -2.90 10.20 6.56
C TRP A 130 -3.01 10.05 5.04
N LEU A 131 -1.94 9.59 4.41
CA LEU A 131 -1.89 9.29 2.99
C LEU A 131 -2.31 7.84 2.74
N THR A 132 -3.40 7.64 2.01
CA THR A 132 -3.71 6.34 1.43
C THR A 132 -3.35 6.31 -0.04
N ALA A 133 -2.87 5.17 -0.55
CA ALA A 133 -2.79 4.91 -1.97
C ALA A 133 -2.73 3.40 -2.22
N ASP A 134 -3.10 2.96 -3.42
CA ASP A 134 -3.09 1.53 -3.77
C ASP A 134 -1.67 0.95 -3.79
N ALA A 135 -1.58 -0.37 -3.92
CA ALA A 135 -0.30 -1.06 -3.96
C ALA A 135 0.53 -0.63 -5.18
N GLY A 136 1.84 -0.45 -5.02
CA GLY A 136 2.70 -0.01 -6.13
C GLY A 136 2.50 1.43 -6.59
N SER A 137 1.77 2.29 -5.86
CA SER A 137 1.60 3.72 -6.17
C SER A 137 2.74 4.63 -5.68
N GLY A 138 3.89 4.08 -5.25
CA GLY A 138 5.07 4.89 -4.89
C GLY A 138 5.06 5.55 -3.50
N LYS A 139 4.17 5.12 -2.58
CA LYS A 139 4.05 5.68 -1.21
C LYS A 139 5.39 5.78 -0.47
N SER A 140 6.21 4.74 -0.50
CA SER A 140 7.49 4.69 0.22
C SER A 140 8.54 5.64 -0.35
N VAL A 141 8.58 5.79 -1.68
CA VAL A 141 9.45 6.79 -2.34
C VAL A 141 9.02 8.21 -1.94
N LEU A 142 7.71 8.44 -1.93
CA LEU A 142 7.13 9.71 -1.49
C LEU A 142 7.41 10.00 -0.01
N ALA A 143 7.26 9.02 0.87
CA ALA A 143 7.56 9.17 2.30
C ALA A 143 9.05 9.46 2.52
N SER A 144 9.93 8.78 1.80
CA SER A 144 11.37 9.06 1.80
C SER A 144 11.69 10.48 1.35
N ALA A 145 11.07 10.94 0.26
CA ALA A 145 11.21 12.32 -0.23
C ALA A 145 10.69 13.37 0.78
N ALA A 146 9.59 13.07 1.48
CA ALA A 146 9.05 13.92 2.53
C ALA A 146 10.03 14.06 3.71
N VAL A 147 10.67 12.95 4.14
CA VAL A 147 11.74 12.99 5.16
C VAL A 147 12.87 13.91 4.73
N ASP A 148 13.37 13.76 3.49
CA ASP A 148 14.46 14.59 2.97
C ASP A 148 14.10 16.06 2.90
N GLN A 149 12.86 16.37 2.51
CA GLN A 149 12.37 17.74 2.45
C GLN A 149 12.26 18.36 3.84
N LEU A 150 11.66 17.66 4.80
CA LEU A 150 11.50 18.14 6.17
C LEU A 150 12.84 18.38 6.84
N ARG A 151 13.84 17.50 6.64
CA ARG A 151 15.21 17.72 7.16
C ARG A 151 15.87 18.96 6.58
N ARG A 152 15.52 19.32 5.33
CA ARG A 152 16.06 20.51 4.66
C ARG A 152 15.35 21.80 5.11
N SER A 153 14.03 21.77 5.31
CA SER A 153 13.25 22.96 5.65
C SER A 153 13.15 23.22 7.16
N GLU A 154 13.01 22.17 7.98
CA GLU A 154 12.72 22.26 9.41
C GLU A 154 13.97 22.00 10.26
N LYS A 155 14.96 22.89 10.19
CA LYS A 155 16.26 22.69 10.88
C LYS A 155 16.16 22.68 12.41
N ASP A 156 15.16 23.34 12.97
CA ASP A 156 14.95 23.44 14.41
C ASP A 156 14.04 22.34 14.97
N ALA A 157 13.44 21.53 14.08
CA ALA A 157 12.58 20.41 14.45
C ALA A 157 13.32 19.08 14.41
N VAL A 158 12.80 18.08 15.11
CA VAL A 158 13.29 16.70 15.00
C VAL A 158 12.49 15.98 13.92
N VAL A 159 13.18 15.41 12.92
CA VAL A 159 12.54 14.59 11.88
C VAL A 159 12.90 13.13 12.12
N CYS A 160 11.92 12.34 12.54
CA CYS A 160 12.07 10.91 12.75
C CYS A 160 11.20 10.10 11.78
N HIS A 161 11.65 8.89 11.45
CA HIS A 161 10.92 8.03 10.51
C HIS A 161 11.06 6.54 10.82
N PHE A 162 10.08 5.78 10.34
CA PHE A 162 10.13 4.32 10.31
C PHE A 162 9.39 3.81 9.06
N PHE A 163 9.98 2.83 8.39
CA PHE A 163 9.44 2.20 7.18
C PHE A 163 9.07 0.75 7.51
N PHE A 164 7.78 0.48 7.63
CA PHE A 164 7.29 -0.89 7.78
C PHE A 164 7.52 -1.67 6.48
N ARG A 165 7.90 -2.94 6.63
CA ARG A 165 8.11 -3.88 5.52
C ARG A 165 7.65 -5.27 5.90
N ASP A 166 7.09 -6.00 4.95
CA ASP A 166 6.63 -7.39 5.14
C ASP A 166 7.77 -8.43 5.07
N ASP A 167 8.98 -8.01 4.65
CA ASP A 167 10.13 -8.89 4.42
C ASP A 167 11.03 -9.12 5.65
N GLY A 168 10.65 -8.62 6.83
CA GLY A 168 11.39 -8.86 8.07
C GLY A 168 10.55 -8.72 9.34
N GLU A 169 10.72 -9.65 10.28
CA GLU A 169 10.00 -9.70 11.58
C GLU A 169 10.06 -8.36 12.34
N ILE A 170 11.22 -7.69 12.33
CA ILE A 170 11.41 -6.39 13.01
C ILE A 170 10.60 -5.29 12.32
N GLN A 171 10.59 -5.27 10.98
CA GLN A 171 9.91 -4.25 10.19
C GLN A 171 8.38 -4.43 10.16
N ARG A 172 7.88 -5.58 10.63
CA ARG A 172 6.45 -5.85 10.80
C ARG A 172 5.94 -5.46 12.19
N SER A 173 6.81 -5.36 13.20
CA SER A 173 6.37 -5.14 14.56
C SER A 173 6.28 -3.66 14.94
N GLY A 174 5.19 -3.29 15.62
CA GLY A 174 4.97 -1.92 16.09
C GLY A 174 5.87 -1.53 17.27
N ASN A 175 6.38 -2.51 18.03
CA ASN A 175 7.29 -2.25 19.14
C ASN A 175 8.66 -1.72 18.62
N PRO A 176 9.37 -2.41 17.71
CA PRO A 176 10.55 -1.87 17.02
C PRO A 176 10.34 -0.50 16.40
N ALA A 177 9.18 -0.26 15.76
CA ALA A 177 8.86 1.02 15.16
C ALA A 177 8.90 2.16 16.19
N LEU A 178 8.19 2.01 17.32
CA LEU A 178 8.18 3.04 18.36
C LEU A 178 9.53 3.20 19.06
N ARG A 179 10.29 2.11 19.24
CA ARG A 179 11.65 2.20 19.78
C ARG A 179 12.58 2.99 18.86
N ALA A 180 12.50 2.77 17.55
CA ALA A 180 13.29 3.49 16.56
C ALA A 180 12.95 4.99 16.52
N LEU A 181 11.66 5.33 16.63
CA LEU A 181 11.22 6.72 16.70
C LEU A 181 11.67 7.40 17.99
N LEU A 182 11.49 6.75 19.14
CA LEU A 182 11.98 7.22 20.44
C LEU A 182 13.49 7.42 20.44
N HIS A 183 14.23 6.47 19.86
CA HIS A 183 15.67 6.55 19.72
C HIS A 183 16.09 7.80 18.92
N GLN A 184 15.45 8.07 17.78
CA GLN A 184 15.70 9.27 16.97
C GLN A 184 15.39 10.57 17.74
N ILE A 185 14.30 10.61 18.50
CA ILE A 185 13.92 11.77 19.33
C ILE A 185 14.97 12.02 20.43
N LEU A 186 15.39 10.98 21.14
CA LEU A 186 16.40 11.10 22.20
C LEU A 186 17.79 11.44 21.67
N MET A 187 18.13 10.97 20.47
CA MET A 187 19.38 11.34 19.80
C MET A 187 19.43 12.83 19.50
N ALA A 188 18.30 13.44 19.13
CA ALA A 188 18.19 14.86 18.85
C ALA A 188 18.05 15.76 20.10
N SER A 189 17.86 15.16 21.27
CA SER A 189 17.75 15.84 22.57
C SER A 189 19.03 15.71 23.38
N GLU A 190 19.47 16.76 24.08
CA GLU A 190 20.61 16.69 25.01
C GLU A 190 20.21 16.16 26.40
N THR A 191 18.91 16.17 26.71
CA THR A 191 18.35 15.79 28.01
C THR A 191 17.40 14.62 27.88
N ILE A 192 17.30 13.83 28.95
CA ILE A 192 16.27 12.79 29.06
C ILE A 192 14.93 13.43 29.46
N PRO A 193 13.82 13.10 28.77
CA PRO A 193 12.48 13.51 29.20
C PRO A 193 12.18 13.03 30.64
N PRO A 194 11.74 13.91 31.56
CA PRO A 194 11.41 13.55 32.94
C PRO A 194 10.49 12.33 33.08
N THR A 195 9.44 12.21 32.26
CA THR A 195 8.53 11.05 32.34
C THR A 195 9.27 9.77 32.00
N MET A 196 10.11 9.80 30.97
CA MET A 196 10.90 8.64 30.58
C MET A 196 11.91 8.24 31.64
N ALA A 197 12.57 9.21 32.27
CA ALA A 197 13.50 8.95 33.36
C ALA A 197 12.79 8.26 34.53
N SER A 198 11.64 8.79 34.96
CA SER A 198 10.86 8.23 36.07
C SER A 198 10.32 6.82 35.76
N GLU A 199 9.79 6.60 34.55
CA GLU A 199 9.27 5.28 34.18
C GLU A 199 10.40 4.25 34.09
N TYR A 200 11.55 4.63 33.54
CA TYR A 200 12.73 3.76 33.49
C TYR A 200 13.25 3.43 34.89
N ASP A 201 13.29 4.38 35.82
CA ASP A 201 13.69 4.11 37.21
C ASP A 201 12.74 3.12 37.91
N SER A 202 11.44 3.16 37.56
CA SER A 202 10.42 2.29 38.18
C SER A 202 10.34 0.88 37.59
N LYS A 203 10.49 0.74 36.27
CA LYS A 203 10.23 -0.51 35.53
C LYS A 203 11.48 -1.10 34.89
N GLY A 204 12.59 -0.37 34.86
CA GLY A 204 13.78 -0.73 34.09
C GLY A 204 13.46 -0.94 32.61
N GLU A 205 14.09 -1.96 32.01
CA GLU A 205 13.92 -2.31 30.59
C GLU A 205 12.48 -2.73 30.23
N ALA A 206 11.69 -3.18 31.20
CA ALA A 206 10.32 -3.64 30.96
C ALA A 206 9.41 -2.53 30.40
N VAL A 207 9.76 -1.24 30.62
CA VAL A 207 9.03 -0.09 30.07
C VAL A 207 8.98 -0.08 28.53
N PHE A 208 9.94 -0.74 27.87
CA PHE A 208 10.04 -0.77 26.41
C PHE A 208 9.46 -2.05 25.78
N SER A 209 8.68 -2.83 26.53
CA SER A 209 8.12 -4.11 26.09
C SER A 209 6.77 -3.97 25.36
N GLY A 210 5.94 -2.99 25.75
CA GLY A 210 4.60 -2.80 25.22
C GLY A 210 4.47 -1.65 24.23
N VAL A 211 3.68 -1.85 23.16
CA VAL A 211 3.36 -0.79 22.18
C VAL A 211 2.66 0.40 22.84
N GLU A 212 1.75 0.15 23.79
CA GLU A 212 1.01 1.21 24.48
C GLU A 212 1.90 2.07 25.39
N ASP A 213 2.85 1.44 26.09
CA ASP A 213 3.81 2.14 26.95
C ASP A 213 4.81 2.93 26.10
N LEU A 214 5.35 2.33 25.04
CA LEU A 214 6.23 3.02 24.10
C LEU A 214 5.53 4.22 23.43
N TRP A 215 4.25 4.09 23.08
CA TRP A 215 3.48 5.19 22.51
C TRP A 215 3.33 6.36 23.51
N ARG A 216 3.00 6.04 24.77
CA ARG A 216 2.91 7.03 25.85
C ARG A 216 4.24 7.75 26.05
N LEU A 217 5.33 7.00 26.12
CA LEU A 217 6.68 7.55 26.23
C LEU A 217 7.04 8.45 25.05
N LEU A 218 6.64 8.08 23.83
CA LEU A 218 6.86 8.91 22.65
C LEU A 218 6.14 10.25 22.76
N VAL A 219 4.86 10.24 23.12
CA VAL A 219 4.08 11.48 23.29
C VAL A 219 4.68 12.36 24.40
N SER A 220 5.04 11.77 25.54
CA SER A 220 5.70 12.50 26.64
C SER A 220 7.07 13.06 26.23
N ALA A 221 7.86 12.29 25.48
CA ALA A 221 9.17 12.74 25.00
C ALA A 221 9.07 13.96 24.08
N VAL A 222 8.03 14.05 23.25
CA VAL A 222 7.78 15.25 22.44
C VAL A 222 7.37 16.43 23.31
N ALA A 223 6.39 16.24 24.19
CA ALA A 223 5.88 17.30 25.07
C ALA A 223 6.97 17.92 25.96
N GLU A 224 7.94 17.10 26.39
CA GLU A 224 9.03 17.49 27.28
C GLU A 224 10.32 17.87 26.53
N GLY A 225 10.40 17.62 25.22
CA GLY A 225 11.63 17.73 24.43
C GLY A 225 11.97 19.12 23.89
N GLY A 226 11.05 20.08 24.02
CA GLY A 226 11.29 21.50 23.68
C GLY A 226 11.38 21.82 22.18
N LYS A 227 11.34 20.82 21.28
CA LYS A 227 11.36 20.97 19.82
C LYS A 227 10.16 20.29 19.19
N ASP A 228 9.61 20.92 18.15
CA ASP A 228 8.60 20.29 17.29
C ASP A 228 9.16 18.99 16.67
N VAL A 229 8.31 17.99 16.52
CA VAL A 229 8.70 16.67 16.00
C VAL A 229 7.84 16.29 14.81
N PHE A 230 8.49 16.01 13.69
CA PHE A 230 7.88 15.39 12.52
C PHE A 230 8.18 13.90 12.51
N CYS A 231 7.14 13.07 12.48
CA CYS A 231 7.24 11.63 12.52
C CYS A 231 6.60 11.01 11.27
N ILE A 232 7.41 10.33 10.45
CA ILE A 232 6.97 9.70 9.20
C ILE A 232 6.88 8.18 9.42
N LEU A 233 5.68 7.63 9.33
CA LEU A 233 5.41 6.19 9.39
C LEU A 233 4.95 5.70 8.02
N ASP A 234 5.85 5.05 7.28
CA ASP A 234 5.54 4.50 5.97
C ASP A 234 5.05 3.05 6.07
N GLY A 235 3.94 2.74 5.40
CA GLY A 235 3.46 1.37 5.23
C GLY A 235 2.76 0.78 6.47
N LEU A 236 1.98 1.55 7.22
CA LEU A 236 1.31 1.06 8.45
C LEU A 236 0.46 -0.21 8.22
N ASP A 237 -0.03 -0.44 7.00
CA ASP A 237 -0.74 -1.66 6.63
C ASP A 237 0.12 -2.93 6.65
N GLN A 238 1.44 -2.80 6.60
CA GLN A 238 2.41 -3.90 6.68
C GLN A 238 2.80 -4.23 8.14
N CYS A 239 2.34 -3.42 9.10
CA CYS A 239 2.47 -3.73 10.51
C CYS A 239 1.58 -4.93 10.89
N GLU A 240 2.11 -5.82 11.72
CA GLU A 240 1.42 -7.01 12.23
C GLU A 240 0.10 -6.68 12.92
N GLY A 241 -0.88 -7.57 12.81
CA GLY A 241 -2.27 -7.26 13.12
C GLY A 241 -2.51 -6.72 14.53
N VAL A 242 -1.89 -7.26 15.59
CA VAL A 242 -2.12 -6.77 16.97
C VAL A 242 -1.54 -5.37 17.16
N SER A 243 -0.27 -5.18 16.82
CA SER A 243 0.44 -3.91 16.98
C SER A 243 -0.14 -2.81 16.08
N GLN A 244 -0.50 -3.13 14.83
CA GLN A 244 -1.16 -2.22 13.90
C GLN A 244 -2.44 -1.64 14.51
N ARG A 245 -3.27 -2.51 15.13
CA ARG A 245 -4.53 -2.08 15.75
C ARG A 245 -4.30 -1.16 16.94
N SER A 246 -3.35 -1.49 17.81
CA SER A 246 -3.01 -0.66 18.97
C SER A 246 -2.45 0.70 18.55
N LEU A 247 -1.52 0.72 17.59
CA LEU A 247 -0.96 1.95 17.03
C LEU A 247 -2.03 2.83 16.39
N ALA A 248 -2.83 2.27 15.47
CA ALA A 248 -3.89 3.03 14.79
C ALA A 248 -4.89 3.64 15.78
N LYS A 249 -5.27 2.90 16.83
CA LYS A 249 -6.15 3.40 17.89
C LYS A 249 -5.48 4.52 18.71
N ALA A 250 -4.21 4.36 19.04
CA ALA A 250 -3.45 5.32 19.81
C ALA A 250 -3.25 6.65 19.06
N ILE A 251 -2.90 6.57 17.77
CA ILE A 251 -2.81 7.70 16.85
C ILE A 251 -4.16 8.40 16.74
N SER A 252 -5.23 7.66 16.43
CA SER A 252 -6.59 8.20 16.30
C SER A 252 -7.03 8.95 17.57
N LYS A 253 -6.74 8.39 18.75
CA LYS A 253 -7.05 9.01 20.05
C LYS A 253 -6.27 10.30 20.32
N LEU A 254 -5.01 10.38 19.85
CA LEU A 254 -4.17 11.57 20.05
C LEU A 254 -4.73 12.77 19.29
N TYR A 255 -5.10 12.58 18.02
CA TYR A 255 -5.52 13.67 17.13
C TYR A 255 -7.04 13.87 17.06
N GLU A 256 -7.82 13.11 17.84
CA GLU A 256 -9.27 13.31 17.97
C GLU A 256 -9.62 14.63 18.66
N ARG A 257 -8.70 15.21 19.45
CA ARG A 257 -9.00 16.32 20.37
C ARG A 257 -8.95 17.74 19.78
N ASP A 258 -8.52 17.93 18.53
CA ASP A 258 -8.14 19.26 18.04
C ASP A 258 -9.11 19.89 17.01
N ALA A 259 -10.41 19.59 17.09
CA ALA A 259 -11.41 20.24 16.21
C ALA A 259 -12.19 21.39 16.88
N THR A 260 -12.17 21.54 18.21
CA THR A 260 -13.10 22.44 18.91
C THR A 260 -12.53 23.28 20.05
N GLU A 261 -11.28 23.09 20.45
CA GLU A 261 -10.68 23.89 21.53
C GLU A 261 -9.52 24.73 20.98
N ASP A 262 -9.85 25.94 20.52
CA ASP A 262 -8.92 27.06 20.48
C ASP A 262 -8.39 27.29 21.90
N ASN A 263 -7.33 26.58 22.28
CA ASN A 263 -6.58 26.82 23.50
C ASN A 263 -5.75 28.10 23.33
N THR A 264 -6.43 29.24 23.20
CA THR A 264 -5.86 30.59 23.19
C THR A 264 -5.35 31.04 24.58
N ALA A 265 -5.14 30.11 25.51
CA ALA A 265 -4.88 30.41 26.92
C ALA A 265 -3.58 29.82 27.48
N ASN A 266 -2.62 29.41 26.64
CA ASN A 266 -1.28 29.06 27.12
C ASN A 266 -0.19 29.89 26.42
N PRO A 267 0.51 30.80 27.13
CA PRO A 267 1.53 31.67 26.54
C PRO A 267 2.84 30.95 26.19
N ARG A 268 2.95 29.65 26.44
CA ARG A 268 4.07 28.81 26.01
C ARG A 268 3.58 27.85 24.94
N ARG A 269 4.12 27.99 23.72
CA ARG A 269 3.93 27.02 22.64
C ARG A 269 4.49 25.68 23.10
N SER A 270 3.63 24.71 23.39
CA SER A 270 4.06 23.33 23.62
C SER A 270 4.61 22.76 22.31
N PRO A 271 5.66 21.92 22.36
CA PRO A 271 6.14 21.22 21.18
C PRO A 271 5.02 20.39 20.54
N SER A 272 4.93 20.46 19.21
CA SER A 272 3.94 19.74 18.41
C SER A 272 4.49 18.41 17.90
N LEU A 273 3.64 17.37 17.89
CA LEU A 273 3.90 16.13 17.19
C LEU A 273 3.11 16.13 15.87
N LYS A 274 3.82 16.21 14.75
CA LYS A 274 3.25 16.16 13.41
C LYS A 274 3.56 14.81 12.77
N MET A 275 2.51 14.02 12.50
CA MET A 275 2.67 12.70 11.90
C MET A 275 2.27 12.67 10.43
N LEU A 276 3.08 12.07 9.58
CA LEU A 276 2.70 11.62 8.24
C LEU A 276 2.64 10.09 8.24
N ILE A 277 1.47 9.54 7.98
CA ILE A 277 1.25 8.09 7.94
C ILE A 277 0.91 7.71 6.51
N THR A 278 1.60 6.72 5.95
CA THR A 278 1.19 6.12 4.67
C THR A 278 0.61 4.73 4.89
N SER A 279 -0.41 4.37 4.12
CA SER A 279 -0.92 3.00 4.09
C SER A 279 -1.65 2.67 2.79
N ARG A 280 -1.90 1.38 2.53
CA ARG A 280 -3.00 0.96 1.66
C ARG A 280 -4.35 1.33 2.28
N PRO A 281 -5.40 1.59 1.48
CA PRO A 281 -6.76 1.86 1.96
C PRO A 281 -7.47 0.57 2.43
N LEU A 282 -6.85 -0.21 3.32
CA LEU A 282 -7.42 -1.47 3.84
C LEU A 282 -8.49 -1.18 4.90
N ASN A 283 -9.56 -1.98 4.90
CA ASN A 283 -10.66 -1.88 5.85
C ASN A 283 -10.19 -1.89 7.32
N SER A 284 -9.18 -2.69 7.64
CA SER A 284 -8.62 -2.80 8.99
C SER A 284 -8.10 -1.46 9.52
N LEU A 285 -7.59 -0.59 8.66
CA LEU A 285 -7.08 0.74 9.00
C LEU A 285 -8.13 1.82 8.80
N THR A 286 -8.88 1.80 7.70
CA THR A 286 -9.87 2.84 7.39
C THR A 286 -10.96 2.93 8.46
N THR A 287 -11.35 1.79 9.03
CA THR A 287 -12.31 1.74 10.15
C THR A 287 -11.75 2.24 11.48
N LYS A 288 -10.42 2.20 11.70
CA LYS A 288 -9.80 2.64 12.97
C LYS A 288 -9.34 4.09 12.94
N LEU A 289 -8.89 4.53 11.77
CA LEU A 289 -8.44 5.89 11.50
C LEU A 289 -9.56 6.77 10.93
N TYR A 290 -10.82 6.32 10.96
CA TYR A 290 -11.95 7.06 10.38
C TYR A 290 -12.09 8.50 10.93
N LYS A 291 -11.70 8.72 12.19
CA LYS A 291 -11.70 10.06 12.82
C LYS A 291 -10.69 11.01 12.18
N LEU A 292 -9.67 10.48 11.51
CA LEU A 292 -8.65 11.23 10.78
C LEU A 292 -9.03 11.45 9.31
N ASN A 293 -10.24 11.09 8.88
CA ASN A 293 -10.65 11.25 7.47
C ASN A 293 -10.57 12.71 6.99
N HIS A 294 -10.76 13.70 7.87
CA HIS A 294 -10.58 15.12 7.54
C HIS A 294 -9.13 15.47 7.15
N TYR A 295 -8.17 14.67 7.62
CA TYR A 295 -6.75 14.82 7.34
C TYR A 295 -6.22 13.72 6.40
N ARG A 296 -7.13 13.00 5.72
CA ARG A 296 -6.76 11.94 4.80
C ARG A 296 -6.56 12.50 3.40
N VAL A 297 -5.41 12.20 2.80
CA VAL A 297 -5.17 12.38 1.37
C VAL A 297 -5.34 11.03 0.68
N ARG A 298 -6.28 10.95 -0.25
CA ARG A 298 -6.55 9.75 -1.04
C ARG A 298 -5.75 9.78 -2.32
N GLY A 299 -4.55 9.23 -2.29
CA GLY A 299 -3.73 8.98 -3.47
C GLY A 299 -4.40 8.02 -4.46
N GLU A 300 -5.31 7.17 -4.01
CA GLU A 300 -6.15 6.36 -4.90
C GLU A 300 -7.03 7.21 -5.84
N ASP A 301 -7.37 8.45 -5.45
CA ASP A 301 -8.14 9.38 -6.28
C ASP A 301 -7.23 10.22 -7.21
N GLN A 302 -5.90 10.13 -7.06
CA GLN A 302 -4.89 10.94 -7.77
C GLN A 302 -4.27 10.22 -8.97
N TYR A 303 -5.01 9.29 -9.58
CA TYR A 303 -4.51 8.44 -10.67
C TYR A 303 -3.96 9.22 -11.88
N GLN A 304 -4.50 10.40 -12.19
CA GLN A 304 -3.99 11.25 -13.29
C GLN A 304 -2.61 11.84 -12.98
N SER A 305 -2.45 12.40 -11.77
CA SER A 305 -1.17 12.94 -11.29
C SER A 305 -0.12 11.85 -11.17
N ILE A 306 -0.51 10.70 -10.61
CA ILE A 306 0.37 9.53 -10.48
C ILE A 306 0.75 8.97 -11.86
N GLY A 307 -0.19 8.90 -12.80
CA GLY A 307 0.10 8.48 -14.17
C GLY A 307 1.10 9.40 -14.87
N SER A 308 0.97 10.72 -14.66
CA SER A 308 1.92 11.71 -15.18
C SER A 308 3.31 11.54 -14.58
N ASP A 309 3.40 11.30 -13.27
CA ASP A 309 4.67 11.00 -12.61
C ASP A 309 5.30 9.70 -13.14
N ILE A 310 4.49 8.65 -13.40
CA ILE A 310 4.98 7.39 -13.96
C ILE A 310 5.62 7.60 -15.33
N GLN A 311 5.08 8.47 -16.18
CA GLN A 311 5.71 8.79 -17.48
C GLN A 311 7.09 9.44 -17.31
N LEU A 312 7.28 10.27 -16.28
CA LEU A 312 8.59 10.82 -15.95
C LEU A 312 9.56 9.72 -15.49
N VAL A 313 9.09 8.75 -14.69
CA VAL A 313 9.89 7.60 -14.27
C VAL A 313 10.27 6.73 -15.47
N ILE A 314 9.33 6.40 -16.36
CA ILE A 314 9.61 5.64 -17.58
C ILE A 314 10.72 6.32 -18.39
N THR A 315 10.60 7.62 -18.60
CA THR A 315 11.61 8.40 -19.34
C THR A 315 12.96 8.34 -18.65
N HIS A 316 13.00 8.49 -17.33
CA HIS A 316 14.24 8.44 -16.55
C HIS A 316 14.91 7.06 -16.62
N GLU A 317 14.17 5.98 -16.34
CA GLU A 317 14.70 4.61 -16.34
C GLU A 317 15.22 4.18 -17.72
N ILE A 318 14.52 4.55 -18.81
CA ILE A 318 15.00 4.29 -20.18
C ILE A 318 16.30 5.05 -20.47
N ASN A 319 16.45 6.26 -19.94
CA ASN A 319 17.67 7.03 -20.11
C ASN A 319 18.83 6.41 -19.32
N GLU A 320 18.59 5.92 -18.10
CA GLU A 320 19.60 5.21 -17.31
C GLU A 320 20.08 3.95 -18.05
N LEU A 321 19.17 3.13 -18.60
CA LEU A 321 19.56 1.96 -19.41
C LEU A 321 20.46 2.33 -20.60
N PHE A 322 20.21 3.49 -21.23
CA PHE A 322 21.03 3.98 -22.33
C PHE A 322 22.38 4.53 -21.85
N GLU A 323 22.40 5.28 -20.75
CA GLU A 323 23.63 5.84 -20.17
C GLU A 323 24.56 4.74 -19.63
N ASP A 324 23.97 3.65 -19.13
CA ASP A 324 24.68 2.43 -18.73
C ASP A 324 25.20 1.61 -19.93
N GLY A 325 24.85 1.98 -21.16
CA GLY A 325 25.26 1.28 -22.38
C GLY A 325 24.54 -0.06 -22.60
N LEU A 326 23.43 -0.30 -21.90
CA LEU A 326 22.65 -1.54 -21.99
C LEU A 326 21.73 -1.58 -23.22
N ILE A 327 21.34 -0.41 -23.74
CA ILE A 327 20.49 -0.29 -24.94
C ILE A 327 21.01 0.75 -25.91
N GLU A 328 20.71 0.55 -27.20
CA GLU A 328 21.03 1.52 -28.25
C GLU A 328 20.04 2.71 -28.31
N ARG A 329 20.42 3.78 -29.01
CA ARG A 329 19.63 5.01 -29.08
C ARG A 329 18.24 4.80 -29.67
N HIS A 330 18.09 3.99 -30.72
CA HIS A 330 16.78 3.74 -31.34
C HIS A 330 15.86 2.92 -30.43
N MET A 331 16.42 2.04 -29.59
CA MET A 331 15.66 1.23 -28.63
C MET A 331 14.93 2.09 -27.60
N ARG A 332 15.49 3.24 -27.20
CA ARG A 332 14.82 4.19 -26.29
C ARG A 332 13.44 4.59 -26.81
N GLY A 333 13.36 4.95 -28.10
CA GLY A 333 12.11 5.36 -28.73
C GLY A 333 11.10 4.21 -28.83
N LEU A 334 11.57 2.99 -29.12
CA LEU A 334 10.72 1.80 -29.23
C LEU A 334 10.15 1.36 -27.88
N ILE A 335 11.01 1.29 -26.84
CA ILE A 335 10.60 0.92 -25.48
C ILE A 335 9.63 1.99 -24.95
N HIS A 336 9.95 3.28 -25.10
CA HIS A 336 9.07 4.36 -24.68
C HIS A 336 7.73 4.31 -25.43
N ALA A 337 7.72 4.09 -26.75
CA ALA A 337 6.48 4.00 -27.51
C ALA A 337 5.60 2.84 -27.04
N LYS A 338 6.17 1.65 -26.79
CA LYS A 338 5.45 0.51 -26.23
C LYS A 338 4.92 0.78 -24.81
N LEU A 339 5.76 1.36 -23.95
CA LEU A 339 5.42 1.71 -22.56
C LEU A 339 4.55 2.97 -22.42
N SER A 340 4.30 3.73 -23.47
CA SER A 340 3.33 4.85 -23.44
C SER A 340 2.00 4.49 -24.08
N GLN A 341 1.89 3.32 -24.73
CA GLN A 341 0.66 2.86 -25.36
C GLN A 341 -0.37 2.27 -24.39
N GLN A 342 0.01 2.00 -23.14
CA GLN A 342 -0.94 1.48 -22.15
C GLN A 342 -1.24 2.54 -21.09
N ASP A 343 -2.49 2.56 -20.62
CA ASP A 343 -2.98 3.64 -19.75
C ASP A 343 -2.93 3.27 -18.25
N ASP A 344 -2.59 2.02 -17.92
CA ASP A 344 -2.84 1.41 -16.60
C ASP A 344 -1.57 0.90 -15.91
N TYR A 345 -0.56 1.76 -15.77
CA TYR A 345 0.69 1.41 -15.09
C TYR A 345 0.66 1.66 -13.58
N THR A 346 1.46 0.87 -12.87
CA THR A 346 1.85 1.14 -11.48
C THR A 346 3.37 1.30 -11.43
N TYR A 347 3.90 2.05 -10.46
CA TYR A 347 5.37 2.13 -10.28
C TYR A 347 5.97 0.74 -10.03
N LEU A 348 5.23 -0.14 -9.35
CA LEU A 348 5.70 -1.50 -9.09
C LEU A 348 5.87 -2.31 -10.39
N TRP A 349 4.93 -2.18 -11.32
CA TRP A 349 5.05 -2.85 -12.62
C TRP A 349 6.18 -2.26 -13.45
N ILE A 350 6.31 -0.94 -13.50
CA ILE A 350 7.43 -0.28 -14.21
C ILE A 350 8.78 -0.70 -13.64
N ALA A 351 8.93 -0.71 -12.31
CA ALA A 351 10.16 -1.16 -11.68
C ALA A 351 10.48 -2.63 -12.03
N ALA A 352 9.47 -3.51 -12.08
CA ALA A 352 9.66 -4.91 -12.45
C ALA A 352 10.06 -5.07 -13.93
N VAL A 353 9.41 -4.35 -14.84
CA VAL A 353 9.76 -4.33 -16.28
C VAL A 353 11.17 -3.82 -16.49
N MET A 354 11.53 -2.68 -15.88
CA MET A 354 12.85 -2.08 -16.04
C MET A 354 13.96 -2.96 -15.47
N GLN A 355 13.70 -3.65 -14.35
CA GLN A 355 14.65 -4.61 -13.80
C GLN A 355 14.85 -5.82 -14.72
N GLU A 356 13.77 -6.37 -15.29
CA GLU A 356 13.89 -7.49 -16.23
C GLU A 356 14.61 -7.07 -17.51
N LEU A 357 14.30 -5.88 -18.06
CA LEU A 357 15.03 -5.32 -19.20
C LEU A 357 16.53 -5.18 -18.90
N ARG A 358 16.88 -4.67 -17.72
CA ARG A 358 18.28 -4.55 -17.27
C ARG A 358 18.96 -5.92 -17.23
N ASN A 359 18.37 -6.88 -16.54
CA ASN A 359 18.94 -8.23 -16.41
C ASN A 359 19.19 -8.87 -17.78
N ARG A 360 18.21 -8.78 -18.69
CA ARG A 360 18.34 -9.34 -20.06
C ARG A 360 19.40 -8.63 -20.87
N ALA A 361 19.49 -7.31 -20.78
CA ALA A 361 20.50 -6.55 -21.48
C ALA A 361 21.91 -6.86 -20.96
N GLU A 362 22.07 -7.02 -19.64
CA GLU A 362 23.32 -7.45 -19.01
C GLU A 362 23.73 -8.87 -19.45
N ASP A 363 22.76 -9.75 -19.65
CA ASP A 363 22.97 -11.10 -20.20
C ASP A 363 23.24 -11.12 -21.73
N GLY A 364 23.22 -9.97 -22.40
CA GLY A 364 23.49 -9.85 -23.84
C GLY A 364 22.29 -10.20 -24.74
N ALA A 365 21.06 -10.02 -24.25
CA ALA A 365 19.85 -10.24 -25.04
C ALA A 365 19.81 -9.35 -26.29
N SER A 366 19.28 -9.92 -27.38
CA SER A 366 18.99 -9.20 -28.61
C SER A 366 17.85 -8.19 -28.45
N GLU A 367 17.73 -7.23 -29.37
CA GLU A 367 16.64 -6.25 -29.37
C GLU A 367 15.25 -6.90 -29.39
N VAL A 368 15.10 -8.02 -30.09
CA VAL A 368 13.84 -8.77 -30.16
C VAL A 368 13.48 -9.36 -28.80
N GLU A 369 14.46 -9.89 -28.08
CA GLU A 369 14.26 -10.46 -26.73
C GLU A 369 13.92 -9.36 -25.71
N LEU A 370 14.57 -8.19 -25.80
CA LEU A 370 14.23 -7.04 -24.96
C LEU A 370 12.81 -6.54 -25.21
N LEU A 371 12.39 -6.43 -26.47
CA LEU A 371 11.03 -6.01 -26.81
C LEU A 371 9.97 -7.03 -26.41
N ALA A 372 10.34 -8.31 -26.30
CA ALA A 372 9.45 -9.38 -25.83
C ALA A 372 9.18 -9.31 -24.32
N VAL A 373 10.09 -8.74 -23.51
CA VAL A 373 9.86 -8.48 -22.08
C VAL A 373 8.64 -7.58 -21.87
N LEU A 374 8.42 -6.62 -22.77
CA LEU A 374 7.29 -5.69 -22.70
C LEU A 374 5.94 -6.36 -22.99
N ASP A 375 5.96 -7.54 -23.62
CA ASP A 375 4.78 -8.32 -23.96
C ASP A 375 4.50 -9.45 -22.94
N ASP A 376 5.48 -9.80 -22.09
CA ASP A 376 5.33 -10.79 -21.00
C ASP A 376 5.04 -10.09 -19.67
N ASN A 377 4.06 -10.61 -18.91
CA ASN A 377 3.75 -10.14 -17.54
C ASN A 377 4.06 -11.19 -16.48
N SER A 378 4.64 -12.32 -16.85
CA SER A 378 4.80 -13.46 -15.94
C SER A 378 5.65 -13.14 -14.71
N PHE A 379 6.60 -12.22 -14.83
CA PHE A 379 7.47 -11.80 -13.74
C PHE A 379 6.74 -11.08 -12.59
N ILE A 380 5.57 -10.47 -12.83
CA ILE A 380 4.78 -9.79 -11.78
C ILE A 380 3.74 -10.72 -11.12
N TYR A 381 3.49 -11.91 -11.69
CA TYR A 381 2.53 -12.87 -11.14
C TYR A 381 2.78 -13.30 -9.68
N PRO A 382 4.04 -13.47 -9.21
CA PRO A 382 4.31 -13.70 -7.78
C PRO A 382 3.70 -12.63 -6.86
N VAL A 383 3.72 -11.36 -7.31
CA VAL A 383 3.17 -10.24 -6.56
C VAL A 383 1.65 -10.37 -6.45
N TYR A 384 0.97 -10.70 -7.55
CA TYR A 384 -0.48 -10.88 -7.55
C TYR A 384 -0.91 -12.07 -6.69
N ALA A 385 -0.18 -13.18 -6.78
CA ALA A 385 -0.38 -14.36 -5.93
C ALA A 385 -0.26 -14.00 -4.45
N ASN A 386 0.77 -13.22 -4.07
CA ASN A 386 0.95 -12.76 -2.69
C ASN A 386 -0.24 -11.89 -2.22
N TYR A 387 -0.70 -10.94 -3.04
CA TYR A 387 -1.86 -10.09 -2.68
C TYR A 387 -3.14 -10.90 -2.47
N LEU A 388 -3.37 -11.96 -3.24
CA LEU A 388 -4.51 -12.86 -3.05
C LEU A 388 -4.34 -13.76 -1.83
N GLY A 389 -3.13 -14.25 -1.56
CA GLY A 389 -2.82 -15.02 -0.36
C GLY A 389 -3.09 -14.25 0.94
N GLN A 390 -2.93 -12.92 0.93
CA GLN A 390 -3.30 -12.05 2.05
C GLN A 390 -4.82 -11.94 2.27
N CYS A 391 -5.64 -12.35 1.30
CA CYS A 391 -7.10 -12.21 1.35
C CYS A 391 -7.83 -13.50 1.80
N THR A 392 -7.12 -14.62 1.99
CA THR A 392 -7.71 -15.97 2.14
C THR A 392 -8.00 -16.43 3.57
N GLU A 393 -8.14 -15.51 4.53
CA GLU A 393 -8.26 -15.87 5.96
C GLU A 393 -9.67 -16.27 6.45
N ASP A 394 -10.67 -16.45 5.58
CA ASP A 394 -12.02 -16.86 6.00
C ASP A 394 -12.13 -18.40 6.15
N PRO A 395 -12.30 -18.94 7.36
CA PRO A 395 -12.44 -20.38 7.59
C PRO A 395 -13.73 -20.97 7.00
N SER A 396 -14.74 -20.14 6.71
CA SER A 396 -16.05 -20.59 6.22
C SER A 396 -16.08 -20.86 4.71
N GLY A 397 -15.05 -20.43 3.97
CA GLY A 397 -14.97 -20.60 2.51
C GLY A 397 -15.96 -19.76 1.69
N HIS A 398 -16.93 -19.08 2.34
CA HIS A 398 -17.95 -18.27 1.68
C HIS A 398 -17.34 -17.09 0.91
N ASP A 399 -16.37 -16.40 1.52
CA ASP A 399 -15.66 -15.29 0.87
C ASP A 399 -14.91 -15.70 -0.39
N SER A 400 -14.42 -16.95 -0.46
CA SER A 400 -13.69 -17.45 -1.62
C SER A 400 -14.60 -17.56 -2.86
N VAL A 401 -15.81 -18.08 -2.68
CA VAL A 401 -16.81 -18.21 -3.76
C VAL A 401 -17.26 -16.84 -4.23
N LEU A 402 -17.58 -15.93 -3.30
CA LEU A 402 -18.02 -14.58 -3.63
C LEU A 402 -16.91 -13.76 -4.30
N ARG A 403 -15.66 -13.92 -3.88
CA ARG A 403 -14.48 -13.32 -4.51
C ARG A 403 -14.26 -13.83 -5.93
N LYS A 404 -14.43 -15.15 -6.17
CA LYS A 404 -14.35 -15.71 -7.51
C LYS A 404 -15.43 -15.12 -8.42
N CYS A 405 -16.67 -15.03 -7.92
CA CYS A 405 -17.79 -14.39 -8.61
C CYS A 405 -17.48 -12.92 -8.94
N PHE A 406 -16.92 -12.16 -7.99
CA PHE A 406 -16.51 -10.77 -8.18
C PHE A 406 -15.48 -10.62 -9.30
N PHE A 407 -14.41 -11.43 -9.31
CA PHE A 407 -13.41 -11.37 -10.39
C PHE A 407 -13.97 -11.83 -11.73
N GLN A 408 -14.84 -12.84 -11.76
CA GLN A 408 -15.55 -13.27 -12.96
C GLN A 408 -16.38 -12.12 -13.56
N ILE A 409 -17.17 -11.43 -12.74
CA ILE A 409 -17.96 -10.27 -13.18
C ILE A 409 -17.03 -9.16 -13.68
N LEU A 410 -15.97 -8.83 -12.94
CA LEU A 410 -15.03 -7.77 -13.32
C LEU A 410 -14.29 -8.06 -14.63
N LEU A 411 -13.99 -9.34 -14.91
CA LEU A 411 -13.37 -9.79 -16.15
C LEU A 411 -14.33 -9.75 -17.35
N ALA A 412 -15.56 -10.25 -17.15
CA ALA A 412 -16.57 -10.41 -18.20
C ALA A 412 -17.38 -9.15 -18.50
N ALA A 413 -17.32 -8.13 -17.63
CA ALA A 413 -18.09 -6.91 -17.82
C ALA A 413 -17.73 -6.22 -19.14
N ALA A 414 -18.74 -5.86 -19.93
CA ALA A 414 -18.58 -5.22 -21.24
C ALA A 414 -18.09 -3.76 -21.12
N ARG A 415 -18.27 -3.16 -19.94
CA ARG A 415 -17.63 -1.92 -19.51
C ARG A 415 -17.34 -2.01 -18.01
N PRO A 416 -16.41 -1.20 -17.49
CA PRO A 416 -16.22 -1.09 -16.05
C PRO A 416 -17.54 -0.77 -15.32
N LEU A 417 -17.77 -1.48 -14.21
CA LEU A 417 -18.97 -1.32 -13.38
C LEU A 417 -18.71 -0.31 -12.27
N THR A 418 -19.75 0.45 -11.91
CA THR A 418 -19.70 1.31 -10.73
C THR A 418 -19.76 0.50 -9.43
N LEU A 419 -19.35 1.10 -8.31
CA LEU A 419 -19.47 0.54 -6.96
C LEU A 419 -20.89 0.04 -6.68
N VAL A 420 -21.88 0.84 -7.07
CA VAL A 420 -23.30 0.56 -6.86
C VAL A 420 -23.73 -0.60 -7.76
N GLU A 421 -23.42 -0.54 -9.06
CA GLU A 421 -23.75 -1.62 -9.99
C GLU A 421 -23.15 -2.96 -9.53
N MET A 422 -21.87 -2.98 -9.15
CA MET A 422 -21.19 -4.19 -8.71
C MET A 422 -21.83 -4.80 -7.45
N ASP A 423 -22.22 -3.98 -6.48
CA ASP A 423 -22.96 -4.42 -5.28
C ASP A 423 -24.29 -5.08 -5.65
N TYR A 424 -25.07 -4.46 -6.56
CA TYR A 424 -26.32 -5.05 -7.06
C TYR A 424 -26.11 -6.37 -7.81
N VAL A 425 -25.08 -6.48 -8.66
CA VAL A 425 -24.80 -7.70 -9.43
C VAL A 425 -24.40 -8.86 -8.51
N LEU A 426 -23.64 -8.57 -7.46
CA LEU A 426 -23.23 -9.58 -6.48
C LEU A 426 -24.39 -10.03 -5.59
N SER A 427 -25.29 -9.12 -5.22
CA SER A 427 -26.38 -9.38 -4.28
C SER A 427 -27.66 -9.92 -4.90
N ILE A 428 -27.85 -9.90 -6.22
CA ILE A 428 -29.09 -10.40 -6.84
C ILE A 428 -29.12 -11.93 -6.97
N HIS A 429 -30.20 -12.57 -6.51
CA HIS A 429 -30.43 -14.01 -6.61
C HIS A 429 -31.72 -14.33 -7.40
N ALA A 430 -31.86 -15.59 -7.86
CA ALA A 430 -33.01 -16.05 -8.65
C ALA A 430 -34.37 -15.93 -7.93
N GLU A 431 -34.36 -15.90 -6.60
CA GLU A 431 -35.56 -15.85 -5.76
C GLU A 431 -36.15 -14.45 -5.64
N HIS A 432 -35.36 -13.41 -5.94
CA HIS A 432 -35.79 -12.02 -5.83
C HIS A 432 -36.81 -11.67 -6.91
N LYS A 433 -37.93 -11.08 -6.49
CA LYS A 433 -39.04 -10.70 -7.38
C LYS A 433 -39.20 -9.20 -7.49
N HIS A 434 -38.76 -8.45 -6.48
CA HIS A 434 -38.80 -7.00 -6.42
C HIS A 434 -37.41 -6.43 -6.10
N SER A 435 -37.15 -5.18 -6.49
CA SER A 435 -35.91 -4.47 -6.14
C SER A 435 -35.74 -4.33 -4.62
N SER A 436 -36.86 -4.21 -3.89
CA SER A 436 -36.92 -4.21 -2.43
C SER A 436 -36.36 -5.48 -1.80
N ASP A 437 -36.42 -6.62 -2.51
CA ASP A 437 -35.89 -7.90 -2.02
C ASP A 437 -34.36 -7.91 -2.01
N ILE A 438 -33.73 -7.08 -2.86
CA ILE A 438 -32.27 -6.96 -2.96
C ILE A 438 -31.71 -6.04 -1.88
N LEU A 439 -32.46 -5.00 -1.48
CA LEU A 439 -31.99 -3.95 -0.56
C LEU A 439 -31.37 -4.49 0.75
N PRO A 440 -31.92 -5.53 1.40
CA PRO A 440 -31.31 -6.11 2.62
C PRO A 440 -29.92 -6.74 2.39
N TYR A 441 -29.58 -7.10 1.16
CA TYR A 441 -28.32 -7.72 0.77
C TYR A 441 -27.30 -6.71 0.22
N LEU A 442 -27.67 -5.43 0.10
CA LEU A 442 -26.75 -4.39 -0.35
C LEU A 442 -25.87 -3.90 0.80
N HIS A 443 -24.64 -3.52 0.48
CA HIS A 443 -23.65 -3.14 1.49
C HIS A 443 -23.61 -1.62 1.67
N PRO A 444 -23.85 -1.07 2.88
CA PRO A 444 -23.79 0.38 3.11
C PRO A 444 -22.41 0.97 2.80
N ALA A 445 -21.34 0.25 3.17
CA ALA A 445 -19.95 0.60 2.89
C ALA A 445 -19.43 -0.17 1.66
N ARG A 446 -19.99 0.12 0.48
CA ARG A 446 -19.71 -0.59 -0.79
C ARG A 446 -18.23 -0.72 -1.10
N GLU A 447 -17.48 0.38 -0.99
CA GLU A 447 -16.03 0.35 -1.24
C GLU A 447 -15.33 -0.64 -0.32
N ASN A 448 -15.66 -0.65 0.98
CA ASN A 448 -15.07 -1.60 1.94
C ASN A 448 -15.43 -3.04 1.61
N PHE A 449 -16.68 -3.31 1.24
CA PHE A 449 -17.10 -4.65 0.81
C PHE A 449 -16.32 -5.13 -0.41
N LEU A 450 -16.21 -4.30 -1.45
CA LEU A 450 -15.48 -4.66 -2.66
C LEU A 450 -13.96 -4.78 -2.41
N ARG A 451 -13.38 -3.97 -1.52
CA ARG A 451 -11.98 -4.11 -1.07
C ARG A 451 -11.73 -5.41 -0.31
N ARG A 452 -12.70 -5.93 0.46
CA ARG A 452 -12.60 -7.26 1.10
C ARG A 452 -12.54 -8.38 0.06
N LEU A 453 -13.25 -8.22 -1.05
CA LEU A 453 -13.25 -9.20 -2.14
C LEU A 453 -11.99 -9.08 -3.00
N GLY A 454 -11.73 -7.92 -3.60
CA GLY A 454 -10.63 -7.73 -4.56
C GLY A 454 -9.25 -7.52 -3.94
N GLY A 455 -9.18 -7.16 -2.65
CA GLY A 455 -7.91 -6.91 -1.96
C GLY A 455 -7.10 -5.80 -2.61
N SER A 456 -5.79 -6.04 -2.77
CA SER A 456 -4.85 -5.11 -3.40
C SER A 456 -4.77 -5.24 -4.93
N LEU A 457 -5.58 -6.11 -5.54
CA LEU A 457 -5.62 -6.28 -7.00
C LEU A 457 -6.59 -5.32 -7.70
N ILE A 458 -7.36 -4.56 -6.92
CA ILE A 458 -8.33 -3.61 -7.45
C ILE A 458 -8.01 -2.18 -7.03
N THR A 459 -8.49 -1.24 -7.83
CA THR A 459 -8.45 0.20 -7.58
C THR A 459 -9.81 0.81 -7.92
N PHE A 460 -10.08 1.99 -7.40
CA PHE A 460 -11.30 2.74 -7.67
C PHE A 460 -10.95 4.04 -8.38
N ARG A 461 -11.43 4.18 -9.62
CA ARG A 461 -11.27 5.42 -10.39
C ARG A 461 -12.59 6.16 -10.34
N GLY A 462 -12.70 7.10 -9.40
CA GLY A 462 -13.98 7.71 -9.05
C GLY A 462 -14.93 6.68 -8.44
N GLN A 463 -16.05 6.41 -9.11
CA GLN A 463 -17.04 5.42 -8.65
C GLN A 463 -16.91 4.07 -9.35
N VAL A 464 -15.86 3.84 -10.13
CA VAL A 464 -15.70 2.66 -11.00
C VAL A 464 -14.64 1.71 -10.46
N VAL A 465 -14.96 0.42 -10.45
CA VAL A 465 -14.05 -0.65 -10.02
C VAL A 465 -13.18 -1.09 -11.19
N ASN A 466 -11.87 -1.10 -11.01
CA ASN A 466 -10.90 -1.57 -12.00
C ASN A 466 -9.87 -2.49 -11.37
N PHE A 467 -9.18 -3.27 -12.20
CA PHE A 467 -7.93 -3.90 -11.76
C PHE A 467 -6.86 -2.84 -11.55
N ILE A 468 -5.94 -3.10 -10.63
CA ILE A 468 -4.81 -2.21 -10.36
C ILE A 468 -3.84 -2.14 -11.56
N HIS A 469 -3.80 -3.21 -12.35
CA HIS A 469 -2.97 -3.37 -13.55
C HIS A 469 -3.65 -4.35 -14.51
N TRP A 470 -3.50 -4.15 -15.82
CA TRP A 470 -4.13 -5.01 -16.83
C TRP A 470 -3.65 -6.47 -16.77
N GLY A 471 -2.37 -6.71 -16.45
CA GLY A 471 -1.77 -8.04 -16.31
C GLY A 471 -2.40 -8.91 -15.20
N VAL A 472 -3.21 -8.32 -14.31
CA VAL A 472 -4.05 -9.10 -13.38
C VAL A 472 -5.09 -9.92 -14.15
N ARG A 473 -5.59 -9.42 -15.29
CA ARG A 473 -6.50 -10.16 -16.15
C ARG A 473 -5.82 -11.42 -16.69
N ASP A 474 -4.62 -11.27 -17.22
CA ASP A 474 -3.84 -12.39 -17.77
C ASP A 474 -3.50 -13.43 -16.70
N PHE A 475 -3.20 -12.98 -15.48
CA PHE A 475 -2.94 -13.86 -14.34
C PHE A 475 -4.15 -14.73 -13.98
N LEU A 476 -5.36 -14.18 -14.04
CA LEU A 476 -6.59 -14.86 -13.63
C LEU A 476 -7.22 -15.72 -14.73
N LEU A 477 -7.03 -15.37 -16.00
CA LEU A 477 -7.75 -15.95 -17.13
C LEU A 477 -7.15 -17.28 -17.61
N ALA A 478 -7.95 -18.33 -17.58
CA ALA A 478 -7.66 -19.62 -18.19
C ALA A 478 -7.50 -19.50 -19.72
N ALA A 479 -6.41 -20.03 -20.27
CA ALA A 479 -6.32 -20.27 -21.71
C ALA A 479 -7.28 -21.41 -22.13
N PRO A 480 -7.85 -21.39 -23.36
CA PRO A 480 -8.78 -22.42 -23.84
C PRO A 480 -8.19 -23.84 -23.84
N ASN A 481 -6.87 -23.94 -24.03
CA ASN A 481 -6.13 -25.20 -24.05
C ASN A 481 -5.25 -25.28 -22.80
N TYR A 482 -5.84 -25.71 -21.69
CA TYR A 482 -5.10 -26.05 -20.47
C TYR A 482 -4.11 -27.19 -20.79
N SER A 483 -2.83 -26.86 -21.00
CA SER A 483 -1.77 -27.85 -21.23
C SER A 483 -1.17 -28.31 -19.89
N VAL A 484 -0.62 -29.53 -19.88
CA VAL A 484 0.03 -30.17 -18.73
C VAL A 484 1.17 -29.32 -18.12
N SER A 485 1.74 -28.36 -18.88
CA SER A 485 2.75 -27.42 -18.37
C SER A 485 2.19 -26.33 -17.43
N SER A 486 0.87 -26.11 -17.43
CA SER A 486 0.20 -25.11 -16.59
C SER A 486 -0.03 -25.61 -15.16
N GLU A 487 -0.13 -26.91 -14.93
CA GLU A 487 -0.29 -27.51 -13.59
C GLU A 487 0.95 -27.29 -12.72
N SER A 488 2.15 -27.39 -13.33
CA SER A 488 3.41 -27.11 -12.64
C SER A 488 3.55 -25.62 -12.27
N ARG A 489 3.06 -24.69 -13.10
CA ARG A 489 3.06 -23.24 -12.78
C ARG A 489 1.97 -22.84 -11.79
N ALA A 490 0.81 -23.51 -11.81
CA ALA A 490 -0.24 -23.30 -10.82
C ALA A 490 0.23 -23.66 -9.39
N ALA A 491 1.08 -24.68 -9.26
CA ALA A 491 1.72 -25.00 -7.98
C ALA A 491 2.64 -23.87 -7.46
N SER A 492 3.18 -23.02 -8.35
CA SER A 492 4.06 -21.89 -8.01
C SER A 492 3.31 -20.61 -7.66
N PHE A 493 2.12 -20.39 -8.23
CA PHE A 493 1.35 -19.13 -8.07
C PHE A 493 0.04 -19.27 -7.28
N GLY A 494 -0.28 -20.50 -6.84
CA GLY A 494 -1.47 -20.80 -6.05
C GLY A 494 -2.75 -20.94 -6.88
N ASN A 495 -3.84 -21.28 -6.20
CA ASN A 495 -5.10 -21.74 -6.80
C ASN A 495 -5.86 -20.71 -7.65
N TRP A 496 -5.41 -19.45 -7.67
CA TRP A 496 -6.04 -18.36 -8.42
C TRP A 496 -5.47 -18.18 -9.83
N TYR A 497 -4.24 -18.66 -10.07
CA TYR A 497 -3.59 -18.56 -11.38
C TYR A 497 -4.39 -19.33 -12.44
N LEU A 498 -4.74 -18.66 -13.55
CA LEU A 498 -5.53 -19.22 -14.65
C LEU A 498 -6.87 -19.86 -14.20
N SER A 499 -7.44 -19.42 -13.07
CA SER A 499 -8.57 -20.10 -12.42
C SER A 499 -9.96 -19.75 -12.96
N ILE A 500 -10.05 -18.73 -13.83
CA ILE A 500 -11.31 -18.18 -14.35
C ILE A 500 -11.40 -18.41 -15.86
N ARG A 501 -12.47 -19.09 -16.29
CA ARG A 501 -12.84 -19.21 -17.71
C ARG A 501 -13.79 -18.09 -18.12
N MET A 502 -13.60 -17.53 -19.31
CA MET A 502 -14.43 -16.41 -19.80
C MET A 502 -15.87 -16.85 -20.06
N GLU A 503 -16.09 -18.09 -20.48
CA GLU A 503 -17.42 -18.67 -20.73
C GLU A 503 -18.24 -18.70 -19.44
N GLU A 504 -17.65 -19.21 -18.35
CA GLU A 504 -18.26 -19.25 -17.02
C GLU A 504 -18.55 -17.83 -16.49
N ALA A 505 -17.61 -16.91 -16.70
CA ALA A 505 -17.75 -15.52 -16.27
C ALA A 505 -18.90 -14.80 -17.00
N HIS A 506 -19.01 -14.98 -18.33
CA HIS A 506 -20.13 -14.47 -19.10
C HIS A 506 -21.45 -15.14 -18.76
N GLN A 507 -21.46 -16.44 -18.45
CA GLN A 507 -22.65 -17.14 -17.99
C GLN A 507 -23.19 -16.55 -16.69
N ILE A 508 -22.31 -16.32 -15.70
CA ILE A 508 -22.70 -15.70 -14.43
C ILE A 508 -23.29 -14.32 -14.68
N LEU A 509 -22.62 -13.47 -15.47
CA LEU A 509 -23.10 -12.11 -15.70
C LEU A 509 -24.41 -12.07 -16.51
N ALA A 510 -24.59 -12.99 -17.47
CA ALA A 510 -25.86 -13.16 -18.19
C ALA A 510 -27.00 -13.56 -17.25
N GLN A 511 -26.75 -14.49 -16.31
CA GLN A 511 -27.73 -14.90 -15.30
C GLN A 511 -28.11 -13.73 -14.38
N ARG A 512 -27.14 -12.96 -13.87
CA ARG A 512 -27.41 -11.80 -13.00
C ARG A 512 -28.19 -10.71 -13.75
N CYS A 513 -27.84 -10.45 -15.01
CA CYS A 513 -28.61 -9.52 -15.86
C CYS A 513 -30.05 -10.02 -16.04
N ALA A 514 -30.25 -11.30 -16.33
CA ALA A 514 -31.57 -11.87 -16.52
C ALA A 514 -32.43 -11.80 -15.25
N TRP A 515 -31.91 -12.20 -14.10
CA TRP A 515 -32.63 -12.07 -12.83
C TRP A 515 -33.03 -10.62 -12.56
N TYR A 516 -32.16 -9.66 -12.87
CA TYR A 516 -32.47 -8.24 -12.70
C TYR A 516 -33.60 -7.80 -13.62
N LEU A 517 -33.53 -8.13 -14.90
CA LEU A 517 -34.56 -7.76 -15.88
C LEU A 517 -35.92 -8.44 -15.63
N LEU A 518 -35.95 -9.55 -14.90
CA LEU A 518 -37.17 -10.28 -14.54
C LEU A 518 -37.88 -9.76 -13.28
N LEU A 519 -37.31 -8.76 -12.60
CA LEU A 519 -37.96 -8.10 -11.45
C LEU A 519 -39.31 -7.49 -11.86
N ARG A 520 -40.30 -7.62 -10.97
CA ARG A 520 -41.68 -7.19 -11.19
C ARG A 520 -41.83 -5.66 -11.24
N ASP A 521 -40.88 -4.92 -10.67
CA ASP A 521 -40.81 -3.46 -10.73
C ASP A 521 -40.85 -2.94 -12.17
N PHE A 522 -40.26 -3.70 -13.11
CA PHE A 522 -40.20 -3.34 -14.52
C PHE A 522 -41.45 -3.73 -15.32
N ARG A 523 -42.35 -4.53 -14.74
CA ARG A 523 -43.63 -4.90 -15.40
C ARG A 523 -44.69 -3.81 -15.28
N ALA A 524 -44.56 -2.94 -14.28
CA ALA A 524 -45.52 -1.88 -13.98
C ALA A 524 -45.18 -0.53 -14.66
N VAL A 525 -44.06 -0.45 -15.39
CA VAL A 525 -43.75 0.74 -16.20
C VAL A 525 -44.86 0.84 -17.27
N PRO A 526 -45.73 1.87 -17.23
CA PRO A 526 -46.79 2.01 -18.21
C PRO A 526 -46.12 2.00 -19.58
N THR A 527 -46.56 1.11 -20.46
CA THR A 527 -46.26 1.23 -21.88
C THR A 527 -46.55 2.66 -22.26
N ALA A 528 -45.51 3.43 -22.57
CA ALA A 528 -45.60 4.86 -22.85
C ALA A 528 -46.30 5.14 -24.19
N ILE A 529 -47.29 4.32 -24.55
CA ILE A 529 -48.16 4.46 -25.70
C ILE A 529 -49.13 5.60 -25.37
N GLY A 530 -48.66 6.84 -25.49
CA GLY A 530 -49.48 8.05 -25.31
C GLY A 530 -48.75 9.32 -24.82
N HIS A 531 -47.55 9.21 -24.23
CA HIS A 531 -46.83 10.38 -23.70
C HIS A 531 -45.79 10.96 -24.68
N PRO A 532 -45.61 12.30 -24.72
CA PRO A 532 -44.63 12.95 -25.59
C PRO A 532 -43.18 12.54 -25.24
N PRO A 533 -42.24 12.60 -26.21
CA PRO A 533 -40.88 12.05 -26.06
C PRO A 533 -40.10 12.53 -24.83
N ARG A 534 -40.29 13.79 -24.42
CA ARG A 534 -39.64 14.39 -23.25
C ARG A 534 -40.06 13.75 -21.92
N ASP A 535 -41.31 13.31 -21.82
CA ASP A 535 -41.82 12.66 -20.60
C ASP A 535 -41.31 11.22 -20.49
N ARG A 536 -41.04 10.56 -21.62
CA ARG A 536 -40.44 9.22 -21.64
C ARG A 536 -39.02 9.23 -21.13
N GLU A 537 -38.21 10.17 -21.61
CA GLU A 537 -36.82 10.30 -21.19
C GLU A 537 -36.72 10.58 -19.68
N ALA A 538 -37.55 11.48 -19.15
CA ALA A 538 -37.63 11.75 -17.71
C ALA A 538 -38.05 10.51 -16.88
N VAL A 539 -38.99 9.70 -17.38
CA VAL A 539 -39.40 8.45 -16.73
C VAL A 539 -38.27 7.42 -16.73
N TYR A 540 -37.55 7.27 -17.85
CA TYR A 540 -36.38 6.37 -17.93
C TYR A 540 -35.22 6.85 -17.06
N THR A 541 -34.95 8.16 -17.00
CA THR A 541 -33.94 8.73 -16.10
C THR A 541 -34.28 8.46 -14.64
N LYS A 542 -35.54 8.71 -14.24
CA LYS A 542 -36.01 8.43 -12.89
C LYS A 542 -35.96 6.94 -12.54
N LEU A 543 -36.27 6.06 -13.51
CA LEU A 543 -36.15 4.62 -13.34
C LEU A 543 -34.69 4.19 -13.21
N ALA A 544 -33.79 4.76 -14.01
CA ALA A 544 -32.35 4.49 -13.93
C ALA A 544 -31.72 4.96 -12.60
N GLU A 545 -32.22 6.07 -12.03
CA GLU A 545 -31.82 6.55 -10.70
C GLU A 545 -32.24 5.57 -9.59
N GLN A 546 -33.44 4.97 -9.71
CA GLN A 546 -33.97 4.00 -8.75
C GLN A 546 -33.38 2.59 -8.94
N HIS A 547 -32.91 2.28 -10.15
CA HIS A 547 -32.40 0.96 -10.53
C HIS A 547 -31.03 1.06 -11.20
N PRO A 548 -29.95 1.19 -10.39
CA PRO A 548 -28.61 1.52 -10.89
C PRO A 548 -28.03 0.52 -11.89
N PHE A 549 -28.41 -0.76 -11.81
CA PHE A 549 -27.90 -1.81 -12.70
C PHE A 549 -28.74 -2.01 -13.98
N LEU A 550 -29.90 -1.35 -14.09
CA LEU A 550 -30.83 -1.54 -15.20
C LEU A 550 -30.22 -1.23 -16.56
N CYS A 551 -29.55 -0.08 -16.67
CA CYS A 551 -28.95 0.39 -17.92
C CYS A 551 -27.87 -0.57 -18.44
N TYR A 552 -27.05 -1.11 -17.53
CA TYR A 552 -26.06 -2.11 -17.89
C TYR A 552 -26.73 -3.40 -18.37
N ALA A 553 -27.67 -3.93 -17.58
CA ALA A 553 -28.35 -5.19 -17.88
C ALA A 553 -29.07 -5.14 -19.24
N LEU A 554 -29.85 -4.09 -19.51
CA LEU A 554 -30.58 -3.93 -20.77
C LEU A 554 -29.65 -3.90 -21.99
N LYS A 555 -28.52 -3.19 -21.89
CA LYS A 555 -27.60 -2.99 -23.01
C LYS A 555 -26.70 -4.21 -23.27
N HIS A 556 -26.35 -4.99 -22.24
CA HIS A 556 -25.28 -5.99 -22.36
C HIS A 556 -25.71 -7.44 -22.10
N TRP A 557 -26.94 -7.73 -21.63
CA TRP A 557 -27.38 -9.11 -21.34
C TRP A 557 -27.22 -10.06 -22.54
N HIS A 558 -27.57 -9.60 -23.74
CA HIS A 558 -27.54 -10.40 -24.96
C HIS A 558 -26.10 -10.70 -25.43
N GLN A 559 -25.17 -9.78 -25.19
CA GLN A 559 -23.74 -9.95 -25.48
C GLN A 559 -23.18 -11.08 -24.62
N HIS A 560 -23.47 -11.07 -23.32
CA HIS A 560 -23.05 -12.12 -22.40
C HIS A 560 -23.71 -13.47 -22.72
N GLY A 561 -24.99 -13.47 -23.09
CA GLY A 561 -25.69 -14.69 -23.52
C GLY A 561 -25.10 -15.33 -24.79
N ARG A 562 -24.66 -14.52 -25.76
CA ARG A 562 -24.02 -15.00 -27.00
C ARG A 562 -22.64 -15.60 -26.76
N MET A 563 -21.82 -14.95 -25.93
CA MET A 563 -20.47 -15.41 -25.58
C MET A 563 -20.48 -16.72 -24.77
N ASN A 564 -21.62 -17.12 -24.21
CA ASN A 564 -21.83 -18.43 -23.60
C ASN A 564 -22.12 -19.54 -24.64
N SER A 565 -22.78 -19.21 -25.75
CA SER A 565 -23.30 -20.21 -26.71
C SER A 565 -22.28 -20.85 -27.66
N SER A 566 -21.00 -20.44 -27.59
CA SER A 566 -19.89 -21.04 -28.35
C SER A 566 -19.36 -22.35 -27.76
N GLY A 567 -19.80 -22.75 -26.56
CA GLY A 567 -19.50 -24.05 -25.95
C GLY A 567 -20.77 -24.68 -25.36
N GLU A 568 -21.33 -25.66 -26.06
CA GLU A 568 -22.48 -26.51 -25.69
C GLU A 568 -23.80 -25.80 -25.32
N ARG A 569 -24.89 -26.23 -25.97
CA ARG A 569 -26.25 -25.69 -25.78
C ARG A 569 -26.74 -25.94 -24.34
N ASN A 570 -26.55 -24.97 -23.45
CA ASN A 570 -27.13 -24.98 -22.11
C ASN A 570 -28.66 -24.73 -22.16
N GLN A 571 -29.46 -25.71 -21.74
CA GLN A 571 -30.93 -25.66 -21.69
C GLN A 571 -31.47 -24.39 -20.98
N GLY A 572 -30.78 -23.88 -19.95
CA GLY A 572 -31.23 -22.71 -19.18
C GLY A 572 -31.21 -21.37 -19.94
N LEU A 573 -30.40 -21.23 -20.99
CA LEU A 573 -30.41 -20.03 -21.85
C LEU A 573 -31.58 -20.05 -22.86
N VAL A 574 -32.04 -21.24 -23.23
CA VAL A 574 -33.22 -21.43 -24.09
C VAL A 574 -34.50 -21.05 -23.34
N ASP A 575 -34.59 -21.37 -22.05
CA ASP A 575 -35.69 -20.92 -21.19
C ASP A 575 -35.65 -19.42 -20.92
N LEU A 576 -34.45 -18.81 -20.80
CA LEU A 576 -34.31 -17.36 -20.63
C LEU A 576 -34.64 -16.57 -21.91
N THR A 577 -34.22 -17.07 -23.07
CA THR A 577 -34.62 -16.48 -24.35
C THR A 577 -36.11 -16.67 -24.62
N SER A 578 -36.73 -17.77 -24.18
CA SER A 578 -38.18 -17.95 -24.23
C SER A 578 -38.91 -16.99 -23.27
N MET A 579 -38.45 -16.85 -22.01
CA MET A 579 -39.03 -15.93 -21.02
C MET A 579 -38.90 -14.46 -21.43
N LEU A 580 -37.75 -14.04 -21.96
CA LEU A 580 -37.53 -12.67 -22.46
C LEU A 580 -38.21 -12.45 -23.82
N SER A 581 -38.41 -13.50 -24.64
CA SER A 581 -39.24 -13.40 -25.84
C SER A 581 -40.74 -13.20 -25.52
N CYS A 582 -41.22 -13.75 -24.41
CA CYS A 582 -42.55 -13.48 -23.87
C CYS A 582 -42.68 -12.09 -23.24
N ALA A 583 -41.56 -11.48 -22.81
CA ALA A 583 -41.52 -10.11 -22.29
C ALA A 583 -41.32 -9.04 -23.40
N ARG A 584 -41.38 -9.41 -24.69
CA ARG A 584 -41.33 -8.45 -25.81
C ARG A 584 -42.59 -7.55 -25.81
N TYR A 585 -42.41 -6.26 -25.57
CA TYR A 585 -43.17 -5.23 -26.30
C TYR A 585 -42.24 -4.58 -27.34
N PRO A 586 -42.81 -4.10 -28.46
CA PRO A 586 -42.11 -3.85 -29.71
C PRO A 586 -41.25 -2.59 -29.60
N GLY A 587 -40.13 -2.57 -30.34
CA GLY A 587 -39.34 -1.35 -30.55
C GLY A 587 -40.19 -0.24 -31.21
N PRO A 588 -39.66 0.98 -31.35
CA PRO A 588 -38.26 1.40 -31.29
C PRO A 588 -37.89 2.20 -30.02
#